data_AF-A0A1L6PL29-F1
#
_entry.id   AF-A0A1L6PL29-F1
#
_cell.length_a   1.000
_cell.length_b   1.000
_cell.length_c   1.000
_cell.angle_alpha   90.00
_cell.angle_beta   90.00
_cell.angle_gamma   90.00
#
_symmetry.space_group_name_H-M   'P 1'
#
loop_
_entity.id
_entity.type
_entity.pdbx_description
1 polymer ?
#
loop_
_entity_poly.entity_id
_entity_poly.type
_entity_poly.pdbx_seq_one_letter_code
_entity_poly.pdbx_strand_id
1 'polypeptide(L)' 'MIESAASTSRRGVSPQQVCLSWHLAQSPMVVPIPGARRPASVRDSAGAAGLMVSASEMAGLPL' A
#
# COMPACT_ATOMS: atom_id res chain seq x y z
N MET A 1 -20.66 -17.05 6.62
CA MET A 1 -20.42 -15.61 6.86
C MET A 1 -19.10 -15.28 6.19
N ILE A 2 -19.13 -14.54 5.10
CA ILE A 2 -17.91 -14.10 4.40
C ILE A 2 -17.43 -12.85 5.14
N GLU A 3 -16.49 -13.03 6.06
CA GLU A 3 -15.89 -11.94 6.81
C GLU A 3 -14.62 -11.47 6.06
N SER A 4 -14.80 -10.94 4.85
CA SER A 4 -13.67 -10.50 4.01
C SER A 4 -13.87 -9.04 3.56
N ALA A 5 -13.35 -8.08 4.34
CA ALA A 5 -13.05 -6.71 3.87
C ALA A 5 -12.32 -5.82 4.91
N ALA A 6 -11.74 -6.37 5.98
CA ALA A 6 -11.06 -5.54 6.98
C ALA A 6 -9.54 -5.66 6.84
N SER A 7 -8.86 -4.64 6.31
CA SER A 7 -7.52 -4.34 6.86
C SER A 7 -7.04 -2.90 6.63
N THR A 8 -7.08 -2.34 5.42
CA THR A 8 -6.37 -1.08 5.16
C THR A 8 -6.98 0.14 5.87
N SER A 9 -8.30 0.31 5.79
CA SER A 9 -9.03 1.40 6.44
C SER A 9 -8.88 1.39 7.97
N ARG A 10 -8.56 0.22 8.53
CA ARG A 10 -8.41 0.00 9.97
C ARG A 10 -7.00 0.33 10.48
N ARG A 11 -6.01 0.39 9.58
CA ARG A 11 -4.61 0.74 9.89
C ARG A 11 -4.30 2.23 9.73
N GLY A 12 -5.22 3.02 9.19
CA GLY A 12 -5.00 4.44 8.93
C GLY A 12 -3.96 4.71 7.83
N VAL A 13 -3.69 3.73 6.97
CA VAL A 13 -2.77 3.86 5.82
C VAL A 13 -3.56 4.08 4.54
N SER A 14 -3.00 4.82 3.59
CA SER A 14 -3.71 5.13 2.35
C SER A 14 -3.72 3.94 1.39
N PRO A 15 -4.71 3.85 0.46
CA PRO A 15 -4.66 2.87 -0.62
C PRO A 15 -3.41 2.99 -1.49
N GLN A 16 -2.90 4.22 -1.66
CA GLN A 16 -1.67 4.48 -2.40
C GLN A 16 -0.46 3.86 -1.71
N GLN A 17 -0.38 3.93 -0.38
CA GLN A 17 0.67 3.28 0.38
C GLN A 17 0.63 1.75 0.24
N VAL A 18 -0.55 1.15 0.26
CA VAL A 18 -0.70 -0.30 0.06
C VAL A 18 -0.21 -0.71 -1.33
N CYS A 19 -0.65 -0.02 -2.37
CA CYS A 19 -0.22 -0.30 -3.75
C CYS A 19 1.31 -0.18 -3.91
N LEU A 20 1.90 0.90 -3.40
CA LEU A 20 3.35 1.10 -3.48
C LEU A 20 4.13 0.08 -2.66
N SER A 21 3.64 -0.30 -1.47
CA SER A 21 4.28 -1.32 -0.64
C SER A 21 4.28 -2.70 -1.30
N TRP A 22 3.21 -3.03 -2.04
CA TRP A 22 3.15 -4.25 -2.84
C TRP A 22 4.22 -4.22 -3.94
N HIS A 23 4.34 -3.13 -4.70
CA HIS A 23 5.39 -3.00 -5.72
C HIS A 23 6.79 -3.17 -5.12
N LEU A 24 7.07 -2.51 -3.99
CA LEU A 24 8.37 -2.61 -3.30
C LEU A 24 8.68 -4.03 -2.79
N ALA A 25 7.65 -4.81 -2.43
CA ALA A 25 7.81 -6.18 -1.94
C ALA A 25 8.17 -7.19 -3.05
N GLN A 26 7.96 -6.85 -4.33
CA GLN A 26 8.18 -7.80 -5.43
C GLN A 26 9.66 -8.16 -5.62
N SER A 27 10.58 -7.21 -5.36
CA SER A 27 12.02 -7.41 -5.48
C SER A 27 12.76 -6.19 -4.95
N PRO A 28 13.97 -6.34 -4.35
CA PRO A 28 14.81 -5.21 -3.95
C PRO A 28 15.23 -4.31 -5.12
N MET A 29 15.09 -4.77 -6.36
CA MET A 29 15.39 -4.01 -7.58
C MET A 29 14.18 -3.23 -8.12
N VAL A 30 13.01 -3.35 -7.49
CA VAL A 30 11.81 -2.62 -7.89
C VAL A 30 11.71 -1.34 -7.07
N VAL A 31 11.77 -0.20 -7.76
CA VAL A 31 11.58 1.12 -7.16
C VAL A 31 10.49 1.86 -7.95
N PRO A 32 9.25 1.96 -7.43
CA PRO A 32 8.19 2.72 -8.09
C PRO A 32 8.52 4.23 -8.07
N ILE A 33 8.17 4.94 -9.14
CA ILE A 33 8.33 6.41 -9.25
C ILE A 33 6.93 7.05 -9.28
N PRO A 34 6.29 7.24 -8.11
CA PRO A 34 4.94 7.78 -8.06
C PRO A 34 4.92 9.27 -8.45
N GLY A 35 4.05 9.63 -9.38
CA GLY A 35 3.76 11.02 -9.70
C GLY A 35 2.90 11.67 -8.60
N ALA A 36 3.20 12.91 -8.24
CA ALA A 36 2.42 13.69 -7.28
C ALA A 36 2.44 15.18 -7.62
N ARG A 37 1.29 15.85 -7.44
CA ARG A 37 1.15 17.32 -7.63
C ARG A 37 1.09 18.11 -6.32
N ARG A 38 1.00 17.42 -5.19
CA ARG A 38 0.85 18.03 -3.86
C ARG A 38 1.90 17.46 -2.91
N PRO A 39 2.53 18.27 -2.05
CA PRO A 39 3.49 17.78 -1.06
C PRO A 39 2.94 16.70 -0.13
N ALA A 40 1.64 16.76 0.21
CA ALA A 40 0.99 15.75 1.02
C ALA A 40 1.02 14.36 0.36
N SER A 41 0.79 14.27 -0.95
CA SER A 41 0.82 13.00 -1.70
C SER A 41 2.23 12.42 -1.82
N VAL A 42 3.25 13.28 -1.88
CA VAL A 42 4.66 12.84 -1.84
C VAL A 42 4.97 12.19 -0.50
N ARG A 43 4.59 12.85 0.61
CA ARG A 43 4.78 12.32 1.97
C ARG A 43 4.02 11.01 2.19
N ASP A 44 2.79 10.94 1.70
CA ASP A 44 1.99 9.72 1.74
C ASP A 44 2.70 8.57 1.01
N SER A 45 3.16 8.80 -0.22
CA SER A 45 3.91 7.82 -1.01
C SER A 45 5.17 7.32 -0.31
N ALA A 46 5.92 8.23 0.32
CA ALA A 46 7.15 7.89 1.05
C ALA A 46 6.88 6.94 2.23
N GLY A 47 5.72 7.04 2.88
CA GLY A 47 5.33 6.16 3.97
C GLY A 47 5.14 4.69 3.56
N ALA A 48 4.98 4.40 2.26
CA ALA A 48 4.85 3.03 1.75
C ALA A 48 6.08 2.17 1.98
N ALA A 49 7.28 2.76 2.05
CA ALA A 49 8.53 2.02 2.21
C ALA A 49 8.67 1.33 3.58
N GLY A 50 7.98 1.85 4.60
CA GLY A 50 7.91 1.23 5.93
C GLY A 50 6.72 0.28 6.12
N LEU A 51 5.92 0.09 5.07
CA LEU A 51 4.67 -0.68 5.16
C LEU A 51 4.91 -2.12 4.69
N MET A 52 4.69 -3.07 5.59
CA MET A 52 4.51 -4.47 5.22
C MET A 52 3.01 -4.80 5.18
N VAL A 53 2.61 -5.47 4.10
CA VAL A 53 1.26 -6.01 3.92
C VAL A 53 1.39 -7.50 3.66
N SER A 54 0.72 -8.31 4.48
CA SER A 54 0.77 -9.77 4.33
C SER A 54 0.05 -10.23 3.06
N ALA A 55 0.41 -11.42 2.57
CA ALA A 55 -0.25 -12.00 1.41
C ALA A 55 -1.76 -12.19 1.61
N SER A 56 -2.20 -12.54 2.83
CA SER A 56 -3.62 -12.68 3.16
C SER A 56 -4.36 -11.35 3.14
N GLU A 57 -3.71 -10.27 3.60
CA GLU A 57 -4.30 -8.92 3.50
C GLU A 57 -4.39 -8.46 2.04
N MET A 58 -3.36 -8.73 1.23
CA MET A 58 -3.34 -8.39 -0.19
C MET A 58 -4.44 -9.11 -0.96
N ALA A 59 -4.66 -10.40 -0.68
CA ALA A 59 -5.72 -11.21 -1.29
C ALA A 59 -7.14 -10.74 -0.91
N GLY A 60 -7.28 -9.97 0.17
CA GLY A 60 -8.56 -9.42 0.63
C GLY A 60 -8.88 -8.01 0.11
N LEU A 61 -8.05 -7.43 -0.76
CA LEU A 61 -8.31 -6.12 -1.35
C LEU A 61 -9.35 -6.20 -2.48
N PRO A 62 -10.23 -5.20 -2.61
CA PRO A 62 -11.13 -5.12 -3.77
C PRO A 62 -10.31 -4.87 -5.05
N LEU A 63 -10.71 -5.54 -6.14
CA LEU A 63 -10.16 -5.36 -7.49
C LEU A 63 -10.73 -4.10 -8.17
#